data_AF-A0A0Q9TGM1-F1
#
_entry.id   AF-A0A0Q9TGM1-F1
#
_cell.length_a   1.000
_cell.length_b   1.000
_cell.length_c   1.000
_cell.angle_alpha   90.00
_cell.angle_beta   90.00
_cell.angle_gamma   90.00
#
_symmetry.space_group_name_H-M   'P 1'
#
loop_
_entity.id
_entity.type
_entity.pdbx_description
1 polymer ?
#
loop_
_entity_poly.entity_id
_entity_poly.type
_entity_poly.pdbx_seq_one_letter_code
_entity_poly.pdbx_strand_id
1 'polypeptide(L)'
;MVLAIVRVWVALALMVSGGLMYAASWQRWVGACPWDGDQDTPACWTRMDHLYDFLAPSEPWTPAGDAAQLAGSSLLVLALALVPLPWALTGRRPGPGSAVGLLLTVLAVVAVGLATLRSGLAGEVVRPVADDLVMWLWFLVPPVLFGRIAVLSPGWAARAAAVLLVLASPLVAGFTYAIGPFDAQPWWEAISGVLTVLASACVLVEAVRRVVRTRDVVREPAGVG
;
A
#
# COMPACT_ATOMS: atom_id res chain seq x y z
N MET A 1 -26.44 -2.03 1.72
CA MET A 1 -25.89 -1.00 2.61
C MET A 1 -24.53 -1.40 3.20
N VAL A 2 -24.42 -2.54 3.90
CA VAL A 2 -23.17 -2.99 4.55
C VAL A 2 -21.94 -2.99 3.62
N LEU A 3 -22.04 -3.55 2.41
CA LEU A 3 -20.92 -3.60 1.46
C LEU A 3 -20.44 -2.21 1.00
N ALA A 4 -21.35 -1.23 0.89
CA ALA A 4 -20.97 0.13 0.51
C ALA A 4 -20.17 0.82 1.62
N ILE A 5 -20.57 0.63 2.88
CA ILE A 5 -19.83 1.12 4.05
C ILE A 5 -18.43 0.49 4.11
N VAL A 6 -18.34 -0.82 3.89
CA VAL A 6 -17.05 -1.53 3.84
C VAL A 6 -16.14 -0.96 2.74
N ARG A 7 -16.67 -0.69 1.54
CA ARG A 7 -15.91 -0.09 0.44
C ARG A 7 -15.41 1.32 0.78
N VAL A 8 -16.26 2.16 1.37
CA VAL A 8 -15.87 3.51 1.80
C VAL A 8 -14.76 3.44 2.84
N TRP A 9 -14.90 2.57 3.85
CA TRP A 9 -13.88 2.41 4.88
C TRP A 9 -12.55 1.91 4.31
N VAL A 10 -12.57 0.90 3.42
CA VAL A 10 -11.36 0.43 2.71
C VAL A 10 -10.72 1.54 1.91
N ALA A 11 -11.50 2.32 1.16
CA ALA A 11 -10.96 3.43 0.38
C ALA A 11 -10.30 4.49 1.27
N LEU A 12 -10.96 4.89 2.37
CA LEU A 12 -10.37 5.86 3.31
C LEU A 12 -9.06 5.34 3.90
N ALA A 13 -9.03 4.07 4.33
CA ALA A 13 -7.82 3.46 4.88
C ALA A 13 -6.69 3.38 3.84
N LEU A 14 -6.98 2.98 2.59
CA LEU A 14 -5.99 2.98 1.51
C LEU A 14 -5.48 4.39 1.18
N MET A 15 -6.36 5.38 1.16
CA MET A 15 -5.99 6.78 0.90
C MET A 15 -5.08 7.32 2.00
N VAL A 16 -5.41 7.08 3.28
CA VAL A 16 -4.56 7.48 4.42
C VAL A 16 -3.22 6.76 4.38
N SER A 17 -3.23 5.45 4.14
CA SER A 17 -1.99 4.65 4.02
C SER A 17 -1.08 5.19 2.90
N GLY A 18 -1.61 5.35 1.68
CA GLY A 18 -0.82 5.85 0.56
C GLY A 18 -0.32 7.29 0.78
N GLY A 19 -1.14 8.15 1.37
CA GLY A 19 -0.75 9.52 1.73
C GLY A 19 0.37 9.57 2.79
N LEU A 20 0.31 8.72 3.81
CA LEU A 20 1.39 8.59 4.80
C LEU A 20 2.70 8.08 4.19
N MET A 21 2.63 7.12 3.26
CA MET A 21 3.83 6.64 2.55
C MET A 21 4.45 7.73 1.67
N TYR A 22 3.61 8.49 0.98
CA TYR A 22 4.06 9.65 0.21
C TYR A 22 4.74 10.69 1.12
N ALA A 23 4.16 10.98 2.28
CA ALA A 23 4.75 11.91 3.25
C ALA A 23 6.09 11.40 3.82
N ALA A 24 6.22 10.10 4.08
CA ALA A 24 7.48 9.49 4.49
C ALA A 24 8.57 9.67 3.42
N SER A 25 8.23 9.34 2.16
CA SER A 25 9.08 9.56 0.99
C SER A 25 9.49 11.03 0.87
N TRP A 26 8.55 11.96 1.06
CA TRP A 26 8.81 13.39 1.00
C TRP A 26 9.88 13.82 2.01
N GLN A 27 9.82 13.33 3.25
CA GLN A 27 10.83 13.66 4.27
C GLN A 27 12.23 13.15 3.93
N ARG A 28 12.34 12.02 3.21
CA ARG A 28 13.63 11.52 2.71
C ARG A 28 14.18 12.40 1.59
N TRP A 29 13.34 12.75 0.62
CA TRP A 29 13.83 13.21 -0.69
C TRP A 29 13.77 14.73 -0.90
N VAL A 30 12.77 15.45 -0.38
CA VAL A 30 12.48 16.83 -0.82
C VAL A 30 13.67 17.79 -0.72
N GLY A 31 14.49 17.67 0.32
CA GLY A 31 15.63 18.57 0.56
C GLY A 31 16.92 18.18 -0.17
N ALA A 32 16.95 17.05 -0.85
CA ALA A 32 18.17 16.47 -1.43
C ALA A 32 18.00 16.04 -2.89
N CYS A 33 16.85 15.48 -3.25
CA CYS A 33 16.50 15.00 -4.58
C CYS A 33 15.20 15.68 -5.04
N PRO A 34 15.26 16.88 -5.64
CA PRO A 34 14.06 17.56 -6.14
C PRO A 34 13.33 16.68 -7.18
N TRP A 35 12.00 16.66 -7.12
CA TRP A 35 11.17 15.83 -8.01
C TRP A 35 11.35 16.21 -9.49
N ASP A 36 11.42 17.51 -9.78
CA ASP A 36 11.52 18.08 -11.14
C ASP A 36 12.85 18.83 -11.33
N GLY A 37 13.95 18.21 -10.89
CA GLY A 37 15.27 18.81 -10.94
C GLY A 37 16.39 17.81 -11.21
N ASP A 38 17.61 18.31 -11.17
CA ASP A 38 18.80 17.49 -11.35
C ASP A 38 18.96 16.51 -10.19
N GLN A 39 18.89 15.21 -10.49
CA GLN A 39 19.08 14.13 -9.53
C GLN A 39 20.54 13.69 -9.45
N ASP A 40 21.41 14.20 -10.34
CA ASP A 40 22.84 13.91 -10.38
C ASP A 40 23.64 14.88 -9.51
N THR A 41 23.19 15.06 -8.27
CA THR A 41 23.84 15.92 -7.29
C THR A 41 24.40 15.12 -6.11
N PRO A 42 25.52 15.54 -5.50
CA PRO A 42 26.08 14.83 -4.33
C PRO A 42 25.10 14.68 -3.16
N ALA A 43 24.23 15.67 -2.95
CA ALA A 43 23.20 15.60 -1.92
C ALA A 43 22.17 14.51 -2.23
N CYS A 44 21.75 14.39 -3.49
CA CYS A 44 20.82 13.36 -3.90
C CYS A 44 21.43 11.95 -3.82
N TRP A 45 22.66 11.78 -4.31
CA TRP A 45 23.40 10.52 -4.21
C TRP A 45 23.54 10.05 -2.76
N THR A 46 23.83 10.97 -1.84
CA THR A 46 23.90 10.66 -0.41
C THR A 46 22.58 10.08 0.11
N ARG A 47 21.42 10.59 -0.36
CA ARG A 47 20.10 10.07 0.06
C ARG A 47 19.65 8.80 -0.68
N MET A 48 20.25 8.49 -1.83
CA MET A 48 20.01 7.24 -2.55
C MET A 48 20.62 6.03 -1.83
N ASP A 49 21.64 6.25 -0.99
CA ASP A 49 22.28 5.22 -0.19
C ASP A 49 21.28 4.51 0.75
N HIS A 50 21.40 3.19 0.87
CA HIS A 50 20.59 2.34 1.77
C HIS A 50 20.64 2.80 3.24
N LEU A 51 21.69 3.52 3.65
CA LEU A 51 21.79 4.13 4.98
C LEU A 51 20.55 4.98 5.33
N TYR A 52 19.85 5.54 4.35
CA TYR A 52 18.66 6.37 4.54
C TYR A 52 17.33 5.65 4.27
N ASP A 53 17.35 4.34 4.06
CA ASP A 53 16.14 3.55 3.86
C ASP A 53 15.30 3.57 5.14
N PHE A 54 14.03 3.97 5.01
CA PHE A 54 13.12 4.06 6.14
C PHE A 54 12.10 2.92 6.18
N LEU A 55 12.03 2.07 5.16
CA LEU A 55 11.19 0.87 5.12
C LEU A 55 12.03 -0.35 5.47
N ALA A 56 11.73 -1.00 6.60
CA ALA A 56 12.56 -2.09 7.13
C ALA A 56 14.06 -1.72 7.19
N PRO A 57 14.44 -0.66 7.92
CA PRO A 57 15.81 -0.18 7.97
C PRO A 57 16.77 -1.28 8.45
N SER A 58 18.02 -1.22 7.99
CA SER A 58 19.09 -2.19 8.32
C SER A 58 20.34 -1.46 8.79
N GLU A 59 21.11 -2.07 9.68
CA GLU A 59 22.34 -1.46 10.21
C GLU A 59 23.47 -1.48 9.16
N PRO A 60 24.25 -0.39 9.03
CA PRO A 60 24.09 0.91 9.69
C PRO A 60 22.92 1.75 9.13
N TRP A 61 22.21 2.49 9.97
CA TRP A 61 21.05 3.31 9.55
C TRP A 61 21.12 4.76 10.04
N THR A 62 20.70 5.71 9.19
CA THR A 62 20.57 7.13 9.51
C THR A 62 19.12 7.60 9.33
N PRO A 63 18.45 8.06 10.40
CA PRO A 63 17.08 8.55 10.31
C PRO A 63 16.94 9.76 9.37
N ALA A 64 15.95 9.70 8.47
CA ALA A 64 15.55 10.81 7.62
C ALA A 64 14.29 11.51 8.17
N GLY A 65 14.47 12.33 9.22
CA GLY A 65 13.34 12.94 9.93
C GLY A 65 12.46 11.88 10.59
N ASP A 66 11.13 12.00 10.44
CA ASP A 66 10.14 11.05 10.96
C ASP A 66 9.70 10.01 9.90
N ALA A 67 10.47 9.82 8.82
CA ALA A 67 10.04 9.03 7.66
C ALA A 67 9.68 7.60 8.05
N ALA A 68 10.48 6.97 8.92
CA ALA A 68 10.20 5.63 9.43
C ALA A 68 8.92 5.57 10.27
N GLN A 69 8.60 6.62 11.05
CA GLN A 69 7.34 6.66 11.82
C GLN A 69 6.12 6.76 10.90
N LEU A 70 6.20 7.61 9.88
CA LEU A 70 5.15 7.78 8.87
C LEU A 70 4.94 6.51 8.04
N ALA A 71 6.04 5.89 7.58
CA ALA A 71 6.00 4.66 6.80
C ALA A 71 5.49 3.46 7.61
N GLY A 72 5.94 3.31 8.85
CA GLY A 72 5.42 2.28 9.76
C GLY A 72 3.92 2.45 10.00
N SER A 73 3.48 3.69 10.26
CA SER A 73 2.06 4.02 10.41
C SER A 73 1.27 3.73 9.12
N SER A 74 1.82 4.07 7.96
CA SER A 74 1.23 3.76 6.66
C SER A 74 0.96 2.26 6.48
N LEU A 75 1.93 1.41 6.82
CA LEU A 75 1.81 -0.05 6.72
C LEU A 75 0.78 -0.61 7.71
N LEU A 76 0.69 -0.07 8.92
CA LEU A 76 -0.34 -0.50 9.89
C LEU A 76 -1.76 -0.14 9.41
N VAL A 77 -1.94 1.05 8.83
CA VAL A 77 -3.21 1.43 8.21
C VAL A 77 -3.52 0.57 6.98
N LEU A 78 -2.51 0.20 6.19
CA LEU A 78 -2.66 -0.74 5.07
C LEU A 78 -3.15 -2.11 5.57
N ALA A 79 -2.55 -2.65 6.63
CA ALA A 79 -2.97 -3.92 7.23
C ALA A 79 -4.44 -3.91 7.65
N LEU A 80 -4.91 -2.79 8.21
CA LEU A 80 -6.33 -2.60 8.53
C LEU A 80 -7.20 -2.62 7.28
N ALA A 81 -6.79 -1.95 6.20
CA ALA A 81 -7.52 -1.94 4.92
C ALA A 81 -7.60 -3.34 4.28
N LEU A 82 -6.54 -4.14 4.42
CA LEU A 82 -6.40 -5.46 3.79
C LEU A 82 -7.45 -6.45 4.29
N VAL A 83 -7.80 -6.42 5.57
CA VAL A 83 -8.76 -7.36 6.17
C VAL A 83 -10.10 -7.36 5.41
N PRO A 84 -10.81 -6.24 5.23
CA PRO A 84 -12.05 -6.22 4.43
C PRO A 84 -11.85 -6.15 2.92
N LEU A 85 -10.62 -6.01 2.40
CA LEU A 85 -10.35 -5.77 0.98
C LEU A 85 -10.96 -6.83 0.04
N PRO A 86 -10.86 -8.16 0.29
CA PRO A 86 -11.47 -9.16 -0.59
C PRO A 86 -12.98 -8.99 -0.72
N TRP A 87 -13.66 -8.66 0.39
CA TRP A 87 -15.10 -8.38 0.38
C TRP A 87 -15.42 -7.11 -0.40
N ALA A 88 -14.65 -6.04 -0.18
CA ALA A 88 -14.86 -4.76 -0.86
C ALA A 88 -14.77 -4.91 -2.39
N LEU A 89 -13.78 -5.66 -2.88
CA LEU A 89 -13.49 -5.78 -4.31
C LEU A 89 -14.29 -6.91 -4.99
N THR A 90 -14.44 -8.08 -4.36
CA THR A 90 -15.09 -9.23 -4.98
C THR A 90 -16.57 -9.39 -4.61
N GLY A 91 -17.01 -8.76 -3.50
CA GLY A 91 -18.34 -8.95 -2.93
C GLY A 91 -18.56 -10.33 -2.30
N ARG A 92 -17.51 -11.15 -2.17
CA ARG A 92 -17.57 -12.52 -1.65
C ARG A 92 -16.55 -12.72 -0.53
N ARG A 93 -16.77 -13.74 0.31
CA ARG A 93 -15.78 -14.17 1.30
C ARG A 93 -14.58 -14.81 0.60
N PRO A 94 -13.34 -14.63 1.09
CA PRO A 94 -12.20 -15.35 0.55
C PRO A 94 -12.36 -16.86 0.77
N GLY A 95 -12.02 -17.68 -0.23
CA GLY A 95 -11.85 -19.12 -0.05
C GLY A 95 -10.62 -19.44 0.83
N PRO A 96 -10.42 -20.70 1.26
CA PRO A 96 -9.40 -21.07 2.25
C PRO A 96 -7.99 -20.63 1.86
N GLY A 97 -7.56 -20.89 0.61
CA GLY A 97 -6.24 -20.44 0.14
C GLY A 97 -6.07 -18.91 0.11
N SER A 98 -7.12 -18.17 -0.28
CA SER A 98 -7.12 -16.70 -0.21
C SER A 98 -7.13 -16.19 1.23
N ALA A 99 -7.78 -16.90 2.15
CA ALA A 99 -7.82 -16.53 3.56
C ALA A 99 -6.44 -16.72 4.22
N VAL A 100 -5.74 -17.82 3.90
CA VAL A 100 -4.35 -18.03 4.33
C VAL A 100 -3.43 -16.97 3.75
N GLY A 101 -3.51 -16.71 2.44
CA GLY A 101 -2.73 -15.64 1.81
C GLY A 101 -3.01 -14.25 2.39
N LEU A 102 -4.27 -13.94 2.70
CA LEU A 102 -4.65 -12.71 3.38
C LEU A 102 -4.05 -12.63 4.79
N LEU A 103 -4.15 -13.70 5.57
CA LEU A 103 -3.59 -13.76 6.91
C LEU A 103 -2.07 -13.54 6.89
N LEU A 104 -1.36 -14.26 6.02
CA LEU A 104 0.10 -14.12 5.88
C LEU A 104 0.49 -12.70 5.44
N THR A 105 -0.22 -12.12 4.46
CA THR A 105 0.00 -10.73 4.04
C THR A 105 -0.22 -9.74 5.18
N VAL A 106 -1.32 -9.86 5.93
CA VAL A 106 -1.61 -8.96 7.06
C VAL A 106 -0.54 -9.10 8.15
N LEU A 107 -0.18 -10.33 8.54
CA LEU A 107 0.84 -10.55 9.56
C LEU A 107 2.21 -9.99 9.15
N ALA A 108 2.62 -10.22 7.90
CA ALA A 108 3.89 -9.70 7.39
C ALA A 108 3.89 -8.16 7.34
N VAL A 109 2.83 -7.55 6.80
CA VAL A 109 2.70 -6.08 6.76
C VAL A 109 2.68 -5.47 8.17
N VAL A 110 1.99 -6.09 9.14
CA VAL A 110 1.98 -5.64 10.54
C VAL A 110 3.37 -5.76 11.16
N ALA A 111 4.06 -6.89 10.96
CA ALA A 111 5.39 -7.11 11.51
C ALA A 111 6.41 -6.09 10.97
N VAL A 112 6.43 -5.85 9.65
CA VAL A 112 7.28 -4.84 9.02
C VAL A 112 6.86 -3.42 9.46
N GLY A 113 5.57 -3.14 9.50
CA GLY A 113 5.04 -1.84 9.93
C GLY A 113 5.40 -1.49 11.38
N LEU A 114 5.27 -2.45 12.30
CA LEU A 114 5.67 -2.27 13.70
C LEU A 114 7.18 -2.10 13.86
N ALA A 115 7.97 -2.92 13.15
CA ALA A 115 9.44 -2.82 13.16
C ALA A 115 9.90 -1.43 12.67
N THR A 116 9.34 -0.99 11.54
CA THR A 116 9.63 0.32 10.93
C THR A 116 9.22 1.47 11.85
N LEU A 117 8.00 1.43 12.42
CA LEU A 117 7.53 2.45 13.37
C LEU A 117 8.41 2.51 14.62
N ARG A 118 8.74 1.35 15.21
CA ARG A 118 9.59 1.27 16.40
C ARG A 118 11.00 1.77 16.13
N SER A 119 11.55 1.47 14.95
CA SER A 119 12.87 2.00 14.55
C SER A 119 12.83 3.52 14.47
N GLY A 120 11.79 4.09 13.86
CA GLY A 120 11.58 5.53 13.81
C GLY A 120 11.40 6.21 15.17
N LEU A 121 10.80 5.52 16.15
CA LEU A 121 10.62 6.04 17.51
C LEU A 121 11.86 5.88 18.39
N ALA A 122 12.63 4.81 18.18
CA ALA A 122 13.82 4.50 18.97
C ALA A 122 15.08 5.20 18.44
N GLY A 123 15.11 5.55 17.14
CA GLY A 123 16.29 6.09 16.48
C GLY A 123 17.37 5.03 16.18
N GLU A 124 17.04 3.74 16.32
CA GLU A 124 17.90 2.59 16.07
C GLU A 124 17.13 1.52 15.30
N VAL A 125 17.82 0.56 14.67
CA VAL A 125 17.16 -0.49 13.88
C VAL A 125 16.48 -1.51 14.79
N VAL A 126 15.15 -1.61 14.68
CA VAL A 126 14.34 -2.64 15.32
C VAL A 126 13.87 -3.64 14.26
N ARG A 127 14.38 -4.88 14.32
CA ARG A 127 14.05 -5.93 13.35
C ARG A 127 12.64 -6.48 13.54
N PRO A 128 11.94 -6.91 12.47
CA PRO A 128 10.64 -7.55 12.58
C PRO A 128 10.74 -8.90 13.31
N VAL A 129 9.64 -9.27 13.97
CA VAL A 129 9.50 -10.61 14.58
C VAL A 129 9.62 -11.65 13.48
N ALA A 130 10.48 -12.65 13.66
CA ALA A 130 10.82 -13.67 12.66
C ALA A 130 11.64 -13.19 11.43
N ASP A 131 12.24 -12.00 11.52
CA ASP A 131 13.35 -11.52 10.67
C ASP A 131 13.13 -11.77 9.16
N ASP A 132 14.06 -12.47 8.49
CA ASP A 132 14.05 -12.74 7.05
C ASP A 132 12.77 -13.40 6.56
N LEU A 133 12.15 -14.29 7.35
CA LEU A 133 10.91 -14.96 6.95
C LEU A 133 9.80 -13.94 6.71
N VAL A 134 9.66 -12.94 7.60
CA VAL A 134 8.67 -11.88 7.43
C VAL A 134 8.98 -11.02 6.22
N MET A 135 10.26 -10.75 5.95
CA MET A 135 10.66 -10.00 4.76
C MET A 135 10.28 -10.73 3.46
N TRP A 136 10.56 -12.04 3.38
CA TRP A 136 10.13 -12.86 2.24
C TRP A 136 8.62 -12.91 2.08
N LEU A 137 7.88 -13.04 3.18
CA LEU A 137 6.41 -13.04 3.14
C LEU A 137 5.85 -11.68 2.69
N TRP A 138 6.39 -10.59 3.22
CA TRP A 138 6.01 -9.22 2.84
C TRP A 138 6.32 -8.93 1.38
N PHE A 139 7.43 -9.45 0.87
CA PHE A 139 7.82 -9.27 -0.52
C PHE A 139 6.95 -10.11 -1.47
N LEU A 140 6.77 -11.41 -1.20
CA LEU A 140 6.22 -12.36 -2.18
C LEU A 140 4.69 -12.54 -2.10
N VAL A 141 4.09 -12.49 -0.91
CA VAL A 141 2.68 -12.89 -0.73
C VAL A 141 1.68 -11.82 -1.19
N PRO A 142 1.85 -10.51 -0.90
CA PRO A 142 0.91 -9.47 -1.33
C PRO A 142 0.61 -9.44 -2.83
N PRO A 143 1.60 -9.45 -3.76
CA PRO A 143 1.31 -9.40 -5.19
C PRO A 143 0.51 -10.62 -5.67
N VAL A 144 0.77 -11.81 -5.13
CA VAL A 144 0.00 -13.03 -5.45
C VAL A 144 -1.44 -12.90 -4.98
N LEU A 145 -1.65 -12.42 -3.75
CA LEU A 145 -2.98 -12.17 -3.20
C LEU A 145 -3.75 -11.14 -4.04
N PHE A 146 -3.14 -10.00 -4.35
CA PHE A 146 -3.77 -8.94 -5.13
C PHE A 146 -4.06 -9.38 -6.56
N GLY A 147 -3.14 -10.11 -7.21
CA GLY A 147 -3.37 -10.70 -8.53
C GLY A 147 -4.57 -11.65 -8.53
N ARG A 148 -4.69 -12.50 -7.50
CA ARG A 148 -5.87 -13.37 -7.34
C ARG A 148 -7.15 -12.56 -7.14
N ILE A 149 -7.13 -11.50 -6.33
CA ILE A 149 -8.29 -10.61 -6.15
C ILE A 149 -8.66 -9.91 -7.48
N ALA A 150 -7.68 -9.50 -8.29
CA ALA A 150 -7.91 -8.88 -9.58
C ALA A 150 -8.65 -9.82 -10.55
N VAL A 151 -8.25 -11.10 -10.60
CA VAL A 151 -8.90 -12.15 -11.41
C VAL A 151 -10.34 -12.38 -10.96
N LEU A 152 -10.59 -12.40 -9.64
CA LEU A 152 -11.91 -12.66 -9.07
C LEU A 152 -12.83 -11.42 -9.07
N SER A 153 -12.31 -10.24 -9.41
CA SER A 153 -13.07 -8.99 -9.37
C SER A 153 -14.02 -8.87 -10.58
N PRO A 154 -15.34 -8.67 -10.35
CA PRO A 154 -16.35 -8.68 -11.41
C PRO A 154 -16.44 -7.37 -12.22
N GLY A 155 -15.79 -6.29 -11.78
CA GLY A 155 -15.87 -4.97 -12.40
C GLY A 155 -14.48 -4.39 -12.70
N TRP A 156 -14.40 -3.52 -13.71
CA TRP A 156 -13.13 -2.92 -14.11
C TRP A 156 -12.49 -2.08 -13.00
N ALA A 157 -13.29 -1.35 -12.21
CA ALA A 157 -12.77 -0.49 -11.14
C ALA A 157 -12.21 -1.33 -9.99
N ALA A 158 -12.92 -2.39 -9.58
CA ALA A 158 -12.39 -3.35 -8.60
C ALA A 158 -11.10 -4.03 -9.07
N ARG A 159 -11.04 -4.41 -10.36
CA ARG A 159 -9.84 -5.01 -10.97
C ARG A 159 -8.68 -4.01 -11.02
N ALA A 160 -8.95 -2.78 -11.44
CA ALA A 160 -7.95 -1.70 -11.48
C ALA A 160 -7.38 -1.42 -10.09
N ALA A 161 -8.24 -1.36 -9.05
CA ALA A 161 -7.78 -1.22 -7.67
C ALA A 161 -6.81 -2.34 -7.26
N ALA A 162 -7.16 -3.60 -7.55
CA ALA A 162 -6.30 -4.73 -7.24
C ALA A 162 -4.98 -4.71 -8.04
N VAL A 163 -5.01 -4.33 -9.32
CA VAL A 163 -3.80 -4.19 -10.15
C VAL A 163 -2.90 -3.07 -9.64
N LEU A 164 -3.46 -1.91 -9.27
CA LEU A 164 -2.70 -0.81 -8.69
C LEU A 164 -2.01 -1.24 -7.38
N LEU A 165 -2.66 -2.06 -6.55
CA LEU A 165 -2.04 -2.63 -5.34
C LEU A 165 -0.94 -3.66 -5.67
N VAL A 166 -1.06 -4.42 -6.77
CA VAL A 166 0.06 -5.25 -7.28
C VAL A 166 1.24 -4.35 -7.66
N LEU A 167 0.99 -3.27 -8.41
CA LEU A 167 2.05 -2.35 -8.85
C LEU A 167 2.69 -1.59 -7.69
N ALA A 168 1.94 -1.32 -6.62
CA ALA A 168 2.41 -0.72 -5.38
C ALA A 168 3.17 -1.70 -4.47
N SER A 169 3.19 -3.00 -4.79
CA SER A 169 3.81 -4.01 -3.92
C SER A 169 5.34 -3.92 -3.95
N PRO A 170 6.02 -4.31 -2.84
CA PRO A 170 7.48 -4.30 -2.75
C PRO A 170 8.15 -5.12 -3.87
N LEU A 171 7.55 -6.26 -4.26
CA LEU A 171 8.06 -7.09 -5.35
C LEU A 171 8.14 -6.30 -6.66
N VAL A 172 7.04 -5.65 -7.07
CA VAL A 172 7.03 -4.90 -8.33
C VAL A 172 7.96 -3.71 -8.22
N ALA A 173 7.93 -2.95 -7.12
CA ALA A 173 8.82 -1.83 -6.89
C ALA A 173 10.29 -2.24 -7.04
N GLY A 174 10.72 -3.29 -6.32
CA GLY A 174 12.09 -3.82 -6.35
C GLY A 174 12.59 -4.21 -7.74
N PHE A 175 11.72 -4.69 -8.62
CA PHE A 175 12.10 -5.11 -9.97
C PHE A 175 11.89 -4.04 -11.05
N THR A 176 11.28 -2.89 -10.74
CA THR A 176 10.88 -1.93 -11.79
C THR A 176 11.28 -0.49 -11.52
N TYR A 177 11.08 0.01 -10.30
CA TYR A 177 11.23 1.45 -10.04
C TYR A 177 11.87 1.81 -8.70
N ALA A 178 12.30 0.83 -7.88
CA ALA A 178 12.91 1.09 -6.58
C ALA A 178 14.44 1.08 -6.59
N ILE A 179 15.08 0.41 -7.55
CA ILE A 179 16.54 0.29 -7.59
C ILE A 179 17.13 1.44 -8.42
N GLY A 180 18.02 2.20 -7.80
CA GLY A 180 18.73 3.32 -8.41
C GLY A 180 20.23 3.07 -8.58
N PRO A 181 21.00 4.07 -9.05
CA PRO A 181 22.44 3.94 -9.29
C PRO A 181 23.27 3.68 -8.03
N PHE A 182 22.76 4.08 -6.86
CA PHE A 182 23.44 3.99 -5.55
C PHE A 182 22.56 3.31 -4.49
N ASP A 183 21.80 2.29 -4.89
CA ASP A 183 20.83 1.49 -4.10
C ASP A 183 19.37 1.86 -4.34
N ALA A 184 18.92 3.04 -3.94
CA ALA A 184 17.51 3.45 -4.07
C ALA A 184 17.26 4.48 -5.18
N GLN A 185 16.19 4.27 -5.95
CA GLN A 185 15.70 5.24 -6.93
C GLN A 185 14.94 6.36 -6.21
N PRO A 186 15.22 7.64 -6.45
CA PRO A 186 14.49 8.72 -5.80
C PRO A 186 12.98 8.58 -5.95
N TRP A 187 12.25 8.82 -4.85
CA TRP A 187 10.80 8.87 -4.81
C TRP A 187 10.04 7.57 -5.09
N TRP A 188 10.72 6.42 -5.10
CA TRP A 188 10.05 5.14 -5.38
C TRP A 188 8.93 4.83 -4.36
N GLU A 189 9.12 5.18 -3.09
CA GLU A 189 8.12 4.97 -2.05
C GLU A 189 6.89 5.87 -2.26
N ALA A 190 7.10 7.11 -2.73
CA ALA A 190 6.03 8.01 -3.12
C ALA A 190 5.22 7.46 -4.30
N ILE A 191 5.87 6.81 -5.28
CA ILE A 191 5.17 6.14 -6.40
C ILE A 191 4.26 5.03 -5.87
N SER A 192 4.75 4.15 -4.98
CA SER A 192 3.91 3.13 -4.34
C SER A 192 2.77 3.74 -3.52
N GLY A 193 3.02 4.84 -2.82
CA GLY A 193 2.00 5.62 -2.09
C GLY A 193 0.91 6.16 -3.03
N VAL A 194 1.29 6.78 -4.14
CA VAL A 194 0.36 7.31 -5.16
C VAL A 194 -0.46 6.18 -5.78
N LEU A 195 0.15 5.06 -6.14
CA LEU A 195 -0.56 3.89 -6.67
C LEU A 195 -1.61 3.37 -5.67
N THR A 196 -1.29 3.38 -4.37
CA THR A 196 -2.21 3.01 -3.30
C THR A 196 -3.38 4.00 -3.18
N VAL A 197 -3.12 5.31 -3.30
CA VAL A 197 -4.18 6.34 -3.34
C VAL A 197 -5.07 6.16 -4.58
N LEU A 198 -4.50 5.89 -5.75
CA LEU A 198 -5.28 5.64 -6.97
C LEU A 198 -6.14 4.38 -6.85
N ALA A 199 -5.63 3.34 -6.17
CA ALA A 199 -6.42 2.15 -5.85
C ALA A 199 -7.64 2.52 -4.98
N SER A 200 -7.47 3.43 -4.00
CA SER A 200 -8.58 3.92 -3.18
C SER A 200 -9.68 4.61 -4.00
N ALA A 201 -9.31 5.42 -4.98
CA ALA A 201 -10.26 6.09 -5.87
C ALA A 201 -11.08 5.07 -6.67
N CYS A 202 -10.44 4.00 -7.15
CA CYS A 202 -11.11 2.90 -7.82
C CYS A 202 -12.09 2.15 -6.90
N VAL A 203 -11.77 1.99 -5.60
CA VAL A 203 -12.70 1.44 -4.60
C VAL A 203 -13.90 2.37 -4.34
N LEU A 204 -13.69 3.69 -4.32
CA LEU A 204 -14.79 4.67 -4.19
C LEU A 204 -15.76 4.62 -5.37
N VAL A 205 -15.26 4.51 -6.60
CA VAL A 205 -16.09 4.33 -7.80
C VAL A 205 -17.02 3.13 -7.65
N GLU A 206 -16.51 2.03 -7.11
CA GLU A 206 -17.30 0.84 -6.80
C GLU A 206 -18.37 1.09 -5.72
N ALA A 207 -18.07 1.88 -4.69
CA ALA A 207 -19.06 2.24 -3.67
C ALA A 207 -20.23 3.03 -4.27
N VAL A 208 -19.94 4.01 -5.13
CA VAL A 208 -20.94 4.91 -5.73
C VAL A 208 -21.83 4.17 -6.74
N ARG A 209 -21.25 3.38 -7.66
CA ARG A 209 -22.00 2.70 -8.73
C ARG A 209 -23.10 1.78 -8.22
N ARG A 210 -22.87 1.08 -7.11
CA ARG A 210 -23.89 0.19 -6.53
C ARG A 210 -25.04 0.94 -5.90
N VAL A 211 -24.80 2.10 -5.27
CA VAL A 211 -25.86 2.93 -4.71
C VAL A 211 -26.82 3.40 -5.81
N VAL A 212 -26.28 3.82 -6.96
CA VAL A 212 -27.08 4.23 -8.12
C VAL A 212 -27.94 3.06 -8.62
N ARG A 213 -27.33 1.89 -8.89
CA ARG A 213 -28.08 0.72 -9.38
C ARG A 213 -29.19 0.25 -8.44
N THR A 214 -28.98 0.30 -7.12
CA THR A 214 -30.04 -0.05 -6.16
C THR A 214 -31.19 0.96 -6.16
N ARG A 215 -30.91 2.26 -6.37
CA ARG A 215 -31.95 3.29 -6.47
C ARG A 215 -32.79 3.13 -7.73
N ASP A 216 -32.18 2.77 -8.86
CA ASP A 216 -32.89 2.58 -10.13
C ASP A 216 -33.88 1.41 -10.04
N VAL A 217 -33.48 0.29 -9.43
CA VAL A 217 -34.36 -0.87 -9.22
C VAL A 217 -35.54 -0.56 -8.27
N VAL A 218 -35.36 0.33 -7.30
CA VAL A 218 -36.43 0.70 -6.35
C VAL A 218 -37.39 1.74 -6.95
N ARG A 219 -36.96 2.52 -7.95
CA ARG A 219 -37.79 3.51 -8.64
C ARG A 219 -38.73 2.92 -9.69
N GLU A 220 -38.63 1.62 -9.97
CA GLU A 220 -39.53 0.91 -10.86
C GLU A 220 -40.68 0.23 -10.08
N PRO A 221 -41.69 0.99 -9.60
CA PRO A 221 -43.03 0.42 -9.50
C PRO A 221 -44.15 1.34 -10.05
N ALA A 222 -45.16 0.68 -10.64
CA ALA A 222 -46.48 1.17 -11.04
C ALA A 222 -46.58 1.98 -12.36
N GLY A 223 -46.26 1.31 -13.48
CA GLY A 223 -46.72 1.68 -14.82
C GLY A 223 -47.43 0.51 -15.51
N VAL A 224 -48.40 -0.10 -14.83
CA VAL A 224 -49.40 -1.03 -15.37
C VAL A 224 -50.72 -0.48 -14.83
N GLY A 225 -51.77 -0.18 -15.58
CA GLY A 225 -52.15 -0.39 -16.96
C GLY A 225 -53.64 -0.05 -16.99
#